data_AF-A0A848P6B7-F1
#
_entry.id   AF-A0A848P6B7-F1
#
_cell.length_a   1.000
_cell.length_b   1.000
_cell.length_c   1.000
_cell.angle_alpha   90.00
_cell.angle_beta   90.00
_cell.angle_gamma   90.00
#
_symmetry.space_group_name_H-M   'P 1'
#
loop_
_entity.id
_entity.type
_entity.pdbx_description
1 polymer ?
#
loop_
_entity_poly.entity_id
_entity_poly.type
_entity_poly.pdbx_seq_one_letter_code
_entity_poly.pdbx_strand_id
1 'polypeptide(L)' 'MKLQHLMALSPWRSQWVTERVSRTAVHRSGLVASIGPEGLVLANQQQVDGQRWQLDALRDQADQLWREGRM' A
#
# COMPACT_ATOMS: atom_id res chain seq x y z
N MET A 1 30.91 2.47 8.04
CA MET A 1 29.92 3.23 7.23
C MET A 1 28.57 3.10 7.89
N LYS A 2 27.95 4.22 8.26
CA LYS A 2 26.71 4.30 9.05
C LYS A 2 25.50 4.15 8.09
N LEU A 3 24.89 2.97 8.06
CA LEU A 3 23.65 2.67 7.32
C LEU A 3 22.44 3.28 8.05
N GLN A 4 22.33 4.60 8.02
CA GLN A 4 21.20 5.32 8.61
C GLN A 4 20.68 6.38 7.65
N HIS A 5 20.49 5.96 6.40
CA HIS A 5 19.73 6.67 5.39
C HIS A 5 18.98 5.61 4.60
N LEU A 6 17.73 5.35 4.95
CA LEU A 6 16.70 4.98 3.99
C LEU A 6 15.36 5.07 4.72
N MET A 7 14.66 6.15 4.38
CA MET A 7 13.21 6.29 4.47
C MET A 7 12.67 6.42 5.90
N ALA A 8 12.58 7.67 6.36
CA ALA A 8 11.33 8.06 7.00
C ALA A 8 10.22 7.73 6.00
N LEU A 9 9.64 6.52 6.11
CA LEU A 9 8.48 6.15 5.34
C LEU A 9 7.49 7.28 5.60
N SER A 10 7.13 8.02 4.55
CA SER A 10 6.05 9.01 4.61
C SER A 10 4.92 8.40 5.45
N PRO A 11 4.30 9.12 6.40
CA PRO A 11 3.46 8.52 7.43
C PRO A 11 2.43 7.52 6.90
N TRP A 12 1.93 7.76 5.68
CA TRP A 12 1.07 6.87 4.92
C TRP A 12 1.70 5.49 4.62
N ARG A 13 2.97 5.42 4.15
CA ARG A 13 3.65 4.17 3.78
C ARG A 13 3.88 3.25 4.98
N SER A 14 4.01 3.81 6.19
CA SER A 14 4.06 3.03 7.45
C SER A 14 2.73 2.31 7.79
N GLN A 15 1.64 2.69 7.12
CA GLN A 15 0.34 2.06 7.24
C GLN A 15 0.19 0.84 6.32
N TRP A 16 1.17 0.59 5.45
CA TRP A 16 1.20 -0.53 4.52
C TRP A 16 2.26 -1.56 4.93
N VAL A 17 1.87 -2.83 4.95
CA VAL A 17 2.78 -3.97 5.12
C VAL A 17 2.94 -4.65 3.76
N THR A 18 4.13 -4.60 3.18
CA THR A 18 4.42 -5.14 1.85
C THR A 18 5.07 -6.51 1.94
N GLU A 19 4.49 -7.52 1.31
CA GLU A 19 5.09 -8.82 1.10
C GLU A 19 5.80 -8.87 -0.26
N ARG A 20 7.13 -8.96 -0.24
CA ARG A 20 7.95 -8.93 -1.47
C ARG A 20 7.70 -10.13 -2.38
N VAL A 21 7.43 -11.30 -1.82
CA VAL A 21 7.27 -12.54 -2.58
C VAL A 21 5.95 -12.56 -3.36
N SER A 22 4.87 -12.07 -2.73
CA SER A 22 3.52 -12.10 -3.28
C SER A 22 3.14 -10.82 -4.03
N ARG A 23 4.04 -9.83 -4.11
CA ARG A 23 3.76 -8.50 -4.68
C ARG A 23 2.43 -7.94 -4.14
N THR A 24 2.22 -8.14 -2.85
CA THR A 24 0.98 -7.79 -2.15
C THR A 24 1.31 -6.84 -1.01
N ALA A 25 0.45 -5.86 -0.77
CA ALA A 25 0.55 -4.88 0.29
C ALA A 25 -0.78 -4.81 1.04
N VAL A 26 -0.72 -4.88 2.36
CA VAL A 26 -1.89 -4.82 3.24
C VAL A 26 -1.87 -3.52 4.01
N HIS A 27 -2.94 -2.74 3.89
CA HIS A 27 -3.11 -1.51 4.65
C HIS A 27 -3.70 -1.77 6.04
N ARG A 28 -3.42 -0.90 7.01
CA ARG A 28 -4.03 -0.94 8.36
C ARG A 28 -5.56 -0.87 8.37
N SER A 29 -6.19 -0.40 7.29
CA SER A 29 -7.64 -0.42 7.12
C SER A 29 -8.20 -1.79 6.75
N GLY A 30 -7.35 -2.77 6.46
CA GLY A 30 -7.73 -4.07 5.90
C GLY A 30 -7.80 -4.11 4.38
N LEU A 31 -7.57 -2.99 3.69
CA LEU A 31 -7.46 -2.96 2.23
C LEU A 31 -6.24 -3.75 1.76
N VAL A 32 -6.43 -4.59 0.73
CA VAL A 32 -5.35 -5.38 0.14
C VAL A 32 -5.08 -4.88 -1.27
N ALA A 33 -3.84 -4.50 -1.53
CA ALA A 33 -3.35 -4.10 -2.84
C ALA A 33 -2.38 -5.16 -3.37
N SER A 34 -2.61 -5.69 -4.58
CA SER A 34 -1.75 -6.72 -5.16
C SER A 34 -1.47 -6.46 -6.64
N ILE A 35 -0.40 -7.08 -7.13
CA ILE A 35 -0.02 -7.00 -8.54
C ILE A 35 -0.66 -8.14 -9.33
N GLY A 36 -1.66 -7.80 -10.13
CA GLY A 36 -2.31 -8.70 -11.09
C GLY A 36 -1.74 -8.57 -12.52
N PRO A 37 -2.22 -9.40 -13.45
CA PRO A 37 -1.79 -9.38 -14.86
C PRO A 37 -2.11 -8.04 -15.55
N GLU A 38 -3.17 -7.36 -15.15
CA GLU A 38 -3.60 -6.08 -15.72
C GLU A 38 -3.09 -4.84 -14.95
N GLY A 39 -2.41 -5.04 -13.82
CA GLY A 39 -1.90 -3.95 -13.00
C GLY A 39 -2.26 -4.07 -11.52
N LEU A 40 -2.50 -2.93 -10.87
CA LEU A 40 -2.86 -2.88 -9.46
C LEU A 40 -4.28 -3.42 -9.26
N VAL A 41 -4.42 -4.43 -8.40
CA VAL A 41 -5.71 -5.02 -8.00
C VAL A 41 -5.97 -4.67 -6.55
N LEU A 42 -7.17 -4.17 -6.26
CA LEU A 42 -7.59 -3.81 -4.92
C LEU A 42 -8.70 -4.74 -4.43
N ALA A 43 -8.39 -5.51 -3.39
CA ALA A 43 -9.31 -6.42 -2.74
C ALA A 43 -9.73 -5.90 -1.37
N ASN A 44 -10.82 -6.47 -0.85
CA ASN A 44 -11.32 -6.21 0.48
C ASN A 44 -11.86 -4.79 0.74
N GLN A 45 -12.27 -4.08 -0.31
CA GLN A 45 -12.76 -2.70 -0.24
C GLN A 45 -14.02 -2.57 0.64
N GLN A 46 -14.87 -3.60 0.68
CA GLN A 46 -16.10 -3.61 1.48
C GLN A 46 -15.87 -3.75 2.99
N GLN A 47 -14.69 -4.22 3.41
CA GLN A 47 -14.35 -4.35 4.83
C GLN A 47 -13.65 -3.10 5.39
N VAL A 48 -13.34 -2.13 4.53
CA VAL A 48 -12.75 -0.86 4.94
C VAL A 48 -13.80 -0.05 5.69
N ASP A 49 -13.50 0.29 6.94
CA ASP A 49 -14.31 1.22 7.73
C ASP A 49 -14.28 2.63 7.13
N GLY A 50 -15.34 2.97 6.39
CA GLY A 50 -15.51 4.26 5.72
C GLY A 50 -15.68 5.45 6.67
N GLN A 51 -15.95 5.25 7.96
CA GLN A 51 -15.97 6.33 8.95
C GLN A 51 -14.55 6.74 9.36
N ARG A 52 -13.59 5.82 9.26
CA ARG A 52 -12.20 6.01 9.68
C ARG A 52 -11.25 6.24 8.51
N TRP A 53 -11.54 5.65 7.36
CA TRP A 53 -10.67 5.65 6.20
C TRP A 53 -11.41 6.07 4.94
N GLN A 54 -10.82 6.97 4.16
CA GLN A 54 -11.35 7.36 2.86
C GLN A 54 -10.83 6.40 1.79
N LEU A 55 -11.72 5.63 1.19
CA LEU A 55 -11.33 4.58 0.23
C LEU A 55 -10.53 5.14 -0.94
N ASP A 56 -10.94 6.27 -1.52
CA ASP A 56 -10.23 6.88 -2.65
C ASP A 56 -8.81 7.30 -2.28
N ALA A 57 -8.59 7.86 -1.08
CA ALA A 57 -7.26 8.18 -0.59
C ALA A 57 -6.38 6.92 -0.42
N LEU A 58 -6.97 5.79 -0.02
CA LEU A 58 -6.25 4.52 0.06
C LEU A 58 -5.90 3.97 -1.33
N ARG A 59 -6.76 4.18 -2.33
CA ARG A 59 -6.48 3.82 -3.73
C ARG A 59 -5.28 4.61 -4.25
N ASP A 60 -5.27 5.93 -4.03
CA ASP A 60 -4.16 6.80 -4.44
C ASP A 60 -2.83 6.37 -3.78
N GLN A 61 -2.87 6.00 -2.50
CA GLN A 61 -1.72 5.47 -1.79
C GLN A 61 -1.24 4.14 -2.36
N ALA A 62 -2.16 3.22 -2.70
CA ALA A 62 -1.82 1.95 -3.31
C ALA A 62 -1.17 2.13 -4.69
N ASP A 63 -1.69 3.05 -5.51
CA ASP A 63 -1.10 3.45 -6.79
C ASP A 63 0.28 4.08 -6.63
N GLN A 64 0.47 4.92 -5.61
CA GLN A 64 1.77 5.47 -5.28
C GLN A 64 2.76 4.38 -4.85
N LEU A 65 2.36 3.48 -3.96
CA LEU A 65 3.17 2.36 -3.50
C LEU A 65 3.59 1.46 -4.67
N TRP A 66 2.68 1.24 -5.61
CA TRP A 66 2.94 0.54 -6.86
C TRP A 66 3.98 1.27 -7.73
N ARG A 67 3.81 2.58 -7.97
CA ARG A 67 4.74 3.39 -8.79
C ARG A 67 6.15 3.39 -8.18
N GLU A 68 6.24 3.50 -6.86
CA GLU A 68 7.50 3.44 -6.11
C GLU A 68 8.17 2.06 -6.20
N GLY A 69 7.41 0.98 -6.39
CA GLY A 69 7.94 -0.37 -6.57
C GLY A 69 8.38 -0.71 -8.00
N ARG A 70 8.04 0.14 -8.99
CA ARG A 70 8.50 -0.02 -10.40
C ARG A 70 9.81 0.74 -10.71
N MET A 71 10.17 1.73 -9.89
CA MET A 71 11.41 2.49 -10.01
C MET A 71 12.58 1.69 -9.45
#